data_AF-A0A3L6SH24-F1
#
_entry.id   AF-A0A3L6SH24-F1
#
_cell.length_a   1.000
_cell.length_b   1.000
_cell.length_c   1.000
_cell.angle_alpha   90.00
_cell.angle_beta   90.00
_cell.angle_gamma   90.00
#
_symmetry.space_group_name_H-M   'P 1'
#
loop_
_entity.id
_entity.type
_entity.pdbx_description
1 polymer ?
#
loop_
_entity_poly.entity_id
_entity_poly.type
_entity_poly.pdbx_seq_one_letter_code
_entity_poly.pdbx_strand_id
1 'polypeptide(L)'
;MSAMRFAMPGTQASSNPTTRLTVRFGSATIDTTVTRDVAAADEWVRAVRAAHPRGGGPLIVGLDCDWKPNYRSWTTSRVAVLQLCAGARCLVLQLFYVDRVPASVRSLLADPGVWLVGIGVGEDAAKLAADYGLACAAPVDLKARCNDRLGRCAGGRRIGLKGFAREVLGLVMEKPRNVTMSNWEKHDLDEAQIRPCVYHMTCCEAMIFYEKLILEKLASNVKICRPEFPNAGVIWHCIRTCRVEGIYLI
;
A
#
# COMPACT_ATOMS: atom_id res chain seq x y z
N MET A 1 -8.61 19.18 -46.50
CA MET A 1 -8.12 17.80 -46.32
C MET A 1 -8.63 17.31 -44.97
N SER A 2 -9.65 16.43 -45.02
CA SER A 2 -10.36 15.91 -43.84
C SER A 2 -9.57 14.74 -43.25
N ALA A 3 -9.20 14.82 -41.97
CA ALA A 3 -8.54 13.72 -41.28
C ALA A 3 -9.59 12.66 -40.92
N MET A 4 -9.57 11.53 -41.62
CA MET A 4 -10.33 10.33 -41.27
C MET A 4 -9.95 9.88 -39.86
N ARG A 5 -10.90 9.95 -38.93
CA ARG A 5 -10.86 9.22 -37.67
C ARG A 5 -11.11 7.75 -37.98
N PHE A 6 -10.07 6.92 -37.86
CA PHE A 6 -10.26 5.48 -37.77
C PHE A 6 -10.88 5.17 -36.42
N ALA A 7 -12.20 4.96 -36.41
CA ALA A 7 -12.86 4.30 -35.30
C ALA A 7 -12.45 2.82 -35.33
N MET A 8 -11.78 2.36 -34.28
CA MET A 8 -11.54 0.93 -34.09
C MET A 8 -12.88 0.23 -33.81
N PRO A 9 -13.22 -0.87 -34.50
CA PRO A 9 -14.46 -1.58 -34.26
C PRO A 9 -14.36 -2.45 -33.00
N GLY A 10 -15.30 -2.21 -32.08
CA GLY A 10 -15.92 -3.21 -31.21
C GLY A 10 -15.03 -4.00 -30.25
N THR A 11 -14.97 -3.57 -28.99
CA THR A 11 -14.80 -4.50 -27.88
C THR A 11 -16.04 -4.36 -27.00
N GLN A 12 -16.89 -5.40 -26.95
CA GLN A 12 -17.85 -5.54 -25.86
C GLN A 12 -17.04 -5.65 -24.56
N ALA A 13 -16.94 -4.57 -23.79
CA ALA A 13 -16.33 -4.57 -22.47
C ALA A 13 -17.39 -4.18 -21.44
N SER A 14 -18.31 -5.10 -21.18
CA SER A 14 -19.07 -5.10 -19.93
C SER A 14 -18.37 -6.02 -18.93
N SER A 15 -17.06 -5.83 -18.69
CA SER A 15 -16.46 -6.34 -17.45
C SER A 15 -16.62 -5.27 -16.38
N ASN A 16 -17.13 -5.69 -15.21
CA ASN A 16 -17.38 -4.80 -14.09
C ASN A 16 -16.10 -4.00 -13.79
N PRO A 17 -16.13 -2.65 -13.81
CA PRO A 17 -14.93 -1.84 -13.60
C PRO A 17 -14.39 -1.91 -12.17
N THR A 18 -15.13 -2.58 -11.27
CA THR A 18 -14.73 -2.81 -9.89
C THR A 18 -14.89 -4.28 -9.53
N THR A 19 -13.85 -4.86 -8.94
CA THR A 19 -13.88 -6.16 -8.29
C THR A 19 -13.63 -5.98 -6.81
N ARG A 20 -14.50 -6.54 -5.97
CA ARG A 20 -14.33 -6.56 -4.51
C ARG A 20 -14.11 -7.98 -4.05
N LEU A 21 -13.07 -8.18 -3.26
CA LEU A 21 -12.66 -9.48 -2.74
C LEU A 21 -12.05 -9.33 -1.36
N THR A 22 -12.13 -10.38 -0.56
CA THR A 22 -11.50 -10.44 0.76
C THR A 22 -10.26 -11.31 0.68
N VAL A 23 -9.10 -10.72 0.99
CA VAL A 23 -7.82 -11.44 0.99
C VAL A 23 -7.44 -11.77 2.43
N ARG A 24 -7.07 -13.03 2.68
CA ARG A 24 -6.59 -13.48 3.99
C ARG A 24 -5.11 -13.19 4.16
N PHE A 25 -4.76 -12.57 5.28
CA PHE A 25 -3.38 -12.34 5.73
C PHE A 25 -3.26 -12.83 7.18
N GLY A 26 -2.71 -14.04 7.35
CA GLY A 26 -2.78 -14.73 8.64
C GLY A 26 -4.24 -15.02 9.04
N SER A 27 -4.63 -14.65 10.26
CA SER A 27 -6.03 -14.73 10.72
C SER A 27 -6.88 -13.52 10.32
N ALA A 28 -6.29 -12.50 9.71
CA ALA A 28 -6.99 -11.30 9.32
C ALA A 28 -7.56 -11.39 7.91
N THR A 29 -8.65 -10.64 7.72
CA THR A 29 -9.34 -10.47 6.44
C THR A 29 -9.22 -9.02 6.01
N ILE A 30 -8.72 -8.80 4.80
CA ILE A 30 -8.54 -7.47 4.23
C ILE A 30 -9.52 -7.30 3.08
N ASP A 31 -10.42 -6.31 3.23
CA ASP A 31 -11.39 -5.94 2.20
C ASP A 31 -10.66 -5.19 1.10
N THR A 32 -10.58 -5.81 -0.07
CA THR A 32 -9.80 -5.31 -1.21
C THR A 32 -10.74 -4.88 -2.31
N THR A 33 -10.59 -3.62 -2.74
CA THR A 33 -11.29 -3.06 -3.91
C THR A 33 -10.28 -2.87 -5.03
N VAL A 34 -10.41 -3.64 -6.10
CA VAL A 34 -9.65 -3.47 -7.34
C VAL A 34 -10.53 -2.73 -8.31
N THR A 35 -10.10 -1.57 -8.79
CA THR A 35 -10.98 -0.73 -9.59
C THR A 35 -10.26 0.17 -10.59
N ARG A 36 -10.98 0.51 -11.64
CA ARG A 36 -10.73 1.62 -12.58
C ARG A 36 -11.89 2.62 -12.59
N ASP A 37 -12.85 2.46 -11.69
CA ASP A 37 -14.01 3.33 -11.51
C ASP A 37 -13.75 4.41 -10.47
N VAL A 38 -14.14 5.65 -10.81
CA VAL A 38 -13.93 6.83 -9.95
C VAL A 38 -14.78 6.74 -8.68
N ALA A 39 -16.04 6.32 -8.80
CA ALA A 39 -16.97 6.28 -7.66
C ALA A 39 -16.55 5.23 -6.62
N ALA A 40 -16.06 4.06 -7.05
CA ALA A 40 -15.52 3.04 -6.16
C ALA A 40 -14.26 3.53 -5.41
N ALA A 41 -13.38 4.28 -6.07
CA ALA A 41 -12.21 4.88 -5.42
C ALA A 41 -12.61 5.97 -4.41
N ASP A 42 -13.56 6.83 -4.77
CA ASP A 42 -14.11 7.87 -3.88
C ASP A 42 -14.77 7.27 -2.64
N GLU A 43 -15.52 6.19 -2.82
CA GLU A 43 -16.09 5.42 -1.73
C GLU A 43 -15.03 4.87 -0.78
N TRP A 44 -13.94 4.30 -1.33
CA TRP A 44 -12.86 3.80 -0.50
C TRP A 44 -12.23 4.91 0.34
N VAL A 45 -11.93 6.07 -0.25
CA VAL A 45 -11.36 7.23 0.46
C VAL A 45 -12.29 7.70 1.58
N ARG A 46 -13.60 7.82 1.28
CA ARG A 46 -14.62 8.19 2.26
C ARG A 46 -14.68 7.19 3.42
N ALA A 47 -14.65 5.89 3.13
CA ALA A 47 -14.69 4.84 4.14
C ALA A 47 -13.46 4.86 5.05
N VAL A 48 -12.27 5.08 4.48
CA VAL A 48 -11.02 5.19 5.25
C VAL A 48 -11.04 6.42 6.16
N ARG A 49 -11.43 7.59 5.65
CA ARG A 49 -11.53 8.81 6.46
C ARG A 49 -12.59 8.70 7.56
N ALA A 50 -13.74 8.10 7.27
CA ALA A 50 -14.79 7.88 8.27
C ALA A 50 -14.36 6.91 9.39
N ALA A 51 -13.52 5.92 9.06
CA ALA A 51 -12.98 4.97 10.02
C ALA A 51 -11.78 5.52 10.82
N HIS A 52 -11.25 6.70 10.49
CA HIS A 52 -10.16 7.33 11.22
C HIS A 52 -10.70 8.09 12.45
N PRO A 53 -10.30 7.72 13.68
CA PRO A 53 -10.79 8.39 14.89
C PRO A 53 -10.43 9.86 14.95
N ARG A 54 -11.39 10.69 15.38
CA ARG A 54 -11.17 12.13 15.59
C ARG A 54 -10.16 12.32 16.72
N GLY A 55 -9.09 13.05 16.46
CA GLY A 55 -8.02 13.32 17.44
C GLY A 55 -6.93 12.24 17.55
N GLY A 56 -7.01 11.13 16.81
CA GLY A 56 -6.08 10.00 16.88
C GLY A 56 -4.73 10.18 16.15
N GLY A 57 -4.25 11.42 16.01
CA GLY A 57 -3.05 11.74 15.23
C GLY A 57 -3.22 11.56 13.71
N PRO A 58 -2.10 11.48 12.97
CA PRO A 58 -2.10 11.34 11.51
C PRO A 58 -2.78 10.04 11.04
N LEU A 59 -3.50 10.12 9.92
CA LEU A 59 -4.02 8.93 9.24
C LEU A 59 -2.87 8.21 8.54
N ILE A 60 -2.66 6.94 8.84
CA ILE A 60 -1.61 6.13 8.22
C ILE A 60 -2.20 5.41 7.00
N VAL A 61 -1.57 5.57 5.83
CA VAL A 61 -1.94 4.91 4.58
C VAL A 61 -0.71 4.27 3.94
N GLY A 62 -0.70 2.95 3.81
CA GLY A 62 0.27 2.21 3.01
C GLY A 62 0.21 2.64 1.55
N LEU A 63 1.36 2.86 0.90
CA LEU A 63 1.45 3.23 -0.51
C LEU A 63 2.50 2.36 -1.22
N ASP A 64 2.15 1.84 -2.39
CA ASP A 64 3.07 1.20 -3.35
C ASP A 64 2.56 1.42 -4.77
N CYS A 65 3.47 1.33 -5.73
CA CYS A 65 3.17 1.49 -7.14
C CYS A 65 3.75 0.33 -7.94
N ASP A 66 3.00 -0.13 -8.93
CA ASP A 66 3.44 -1.19 -9.83
C ASP A 66 3.24 -0.77 -11.30
N TRP A 67 4.16 -1.19 -12.16
CA TRP A 67 4.16 -0.89 -13.59
C TRP A 67 4.80 -2.00 -14.41
N LYS A 68 4.49 -2.04 -15.70
CA LYS A 68 5.08 -3.00 -16.63
C LYS A 68 6.60 -2.81 -16.72
N PRO A 69 7.41 -3.86 -16.52
CA PRO A 69 8.86 -3.75 -16.70
C PRO A 69 9.19 -3.36 -18.15
N ASN A 70 10.10 -2.41 -18.30
CA ASN A 70 10.68 -2.08 -19.59
C ASN A 70 12.16 -2.43 -19.58
N TYR A 71 12.58 -3.26 -20.54
CA TYR A 71 13.96 -3.74 -20.65
C TYR A 71 14.84 -2.87 -21.56
N ARG A 72 14.28 -1.78 -22.12
CA ARG A 72 15.03 -0.78 -22.88
C ARG A 72 15.52 0.31 -21.95
N SER A 73 16.83 0.58 -21.97
CA SER A 73 17.54 1.46 -21.02
C SER A 73 17.09 2.94 -21.02
N TRP A 74 16.38 3.38 -22.06
CA TRP A 74 16.03 4.80 -22.27
C TRP A 74 14.56 5.13 -22.01
N THR A 75 13.75 4.17 -21.58
CA THR A 75 12.31 4.35 -21.42
C THR A 75 11.81 3.67 -20.15
N THR A 76 11.11 4.41 -19.30
CA THR A 76 10.41 3.86 -18.14
C THR A 76 8.91 3.82 -18.42
N SER A 77 8.26 2.71 -18.06
CA SER A 77 6.79 2.66 -18.09
C SER A 77 6.21 3.59 -17.02
N ARG A 78 5.03 4.15 -17.30
CA ARG A 78 4.29 4.90 -16.28
C ARG A 78 3.75 3.97 -15.20
N VAL A 79 3.47 4.48 -14.01
CA VAL A 79 2.76 3.73 -12.97
C VAL A 79 1.44 3.19 -13.54
N ALA A 80 1.23 1.88 -13.53
CA ALA A 80 0.01 1.27 -14.04
C ALA A 80 -1.03 1.07 -12.93
N VAL A 81 -0.55 0.78 -11.72
CA VAL A 81 -1.36 0.47 -10.55
C VAL A 81 -0.85 1.28 -9.35
N LEU A 82 -1.76 1.97 -8.67
CA LEU A 82 -1.55 2.57 -7.35
C LEU A 82 -2.23 1.71 -6.29
N GLN A 83 -1.48 1.33 -5.27
CA GLN A 83 -1.98 0.54 -4.15
C GLN A 83 -2.02 1.41 -2.91
N LEU A 84 -3.17 1.41 -2.22
CA LEU A 84 -3.37 2.10 -0.97
C LEU A 84 -3.98 1.17 0.07
N CYS A 85 -3.54 1.25 1.33
CA CYS A 85 -4.13 0.48 2.43
C CYS A 85 -4.25 1.30 3.70
N ALA A 86 -5.39 1.18 4.36
CA ALA A 86 -5.59 1.75 5.68
C ALA A 86 -6.50 0.84 6.52
N GLY A 87 -5.95 0.24 7.57
CA GLY A 87 -6.61 -0.78 8.35
C GLY A 87 -6.87 -2.03 7.54
N ALA A 88 -8.08 -2.58 7.67
CA ALA A 88 -8.49 -3.77 6.93
C ALA A 88 -9.02 -3.44 5.52
N ARG A 89 -8.62 -2.32 4.91
CA ARG A 89 -9.12 -1.87 3.61
C ARG A 89 -7.98 -1.58 2.65
N CYS A 90 -7.98 -2.27 1.51
CA CYS A 90 -7.05 -2.07 0.41
C CYS A 90 -7.78 -1.52 -0.83
N LEU A 91 -7.16 -0.56 -1.49
CA LEU A 91 -7.53 -0.07 -2.82
C LEU A 91 -6.39 -0.40 -3.78
N VAL A 92 -6.73 -1.05 -4.88
CA VAL A 92 -5.85 -1.29 -6.03
C VAL A 92 -6.46 -0.52 -7.20
N LEU A 93 -5.97 0.70 -7.42
CA LEU A 93 -6.46 1.60 -8.45
C LEU A 93 -5.63 1.44 -9.72
N GLN A 94 -6.25 0.97 -10.80
CA GLN A 94 -5.59 0.78 -12.10
C GLN A 94 -5.48 2.12 -12.85
N LEU A 95 -4.48 2.93 -12.47
CA LEU A 95 -4.18 4.24 -13.05
C LEU A 95 -3.99 4.24 -14.57
N PHE A 96 -3.62 3.10 -15.16
CA PHE A 96 -3.50 2.96 -16.61
C PHE A 96 -4.83 3.15 -17.36
N TYR A 97 -5.95 2.85 -16.70
CA TYR A 97 -7.30 2.85 -17.31
C TYR A 97 -8.20 4.00 -16.86
N VAL A 98 -7.71 4.90 -16.00
CA VAL A 98 -8.47 6.07 -15.57
C VAL A 98 -8.13 7.27 -16.45
N ASP A 99 -9.14 7.95 -16.99
CA ASP A 99 -8.93 9.18 -17.78
C ASP A 99 -8.31 10.29 -16.92
N ARG A 100 -8.73 10.34 -15.66
CA ARG A 100 -8.22 11.27 -14.65
C ARG A 100 -8.23 10.61 -13.29
N VAL A 101 -7.16 10.81 -12.53
CA VAL A 101 -7.07 10.33 -11.15
C VAL A 101 -8.20 10.97 -10.31
N PRO A 102 -8.98 10.17 -9.56
CA PRO A 102 -10.06 10.67 -8.71
C PRO A 102 -9.61 11.81 -7.79
N ALA A 103 -10.43 12.86 -7.67
CA ALA A 103 -10.10 14.03 -6.86
C ALA A 103 -9.96 13.67 -5.37
N SER A 104 -10.75 12.70 -4.88
CA SER A 104 -10.64 12.20 -3.52
C SER A 104 -9.28 11.56 -3.25
N VAL A 105 -8.77 10.73 -4.16
CA VAL A 105 -7.46 10.09 -4.05
C VAL A 105 -6.36 11.15 -4.11
N ARG A 106 -6.45 12.10 -5.04
CA ARG A 106 -5.50 13.23 -5.11
C ARG A 106 -5.47 14.02 -3.80
N SER A 107 -6.63 14.35 -3.24
CA SER A 107 -6.71 15.09 -1.98
C SER A 107 -6.22 14.27 -0.79
N LEU A 108 -6.42 12.95 -0.78
CA LEU A 108 -5.88 12.05 0.23
C LEU A 108 -4.35 12.05 0.21
N LEU A 109 -3.73 11.94 -0.97
CA LEU A 109 -2.27 11.92 -1.11
C LEU A 109 -1.62 13.28 -0.77
N ALA A 110 -2.30 14.38 -1.09
CA ALA A 110 -1.81 15.73 -0.86
C ALA A 110 -2.09 16.27 0.56
N ASP A 111 -2.75 15.50 1.42
CA ASP A 111 -3.09 15.90 2.79
C ASP A 111 -1.89 15.66 3.74
N PRO A 112 -1.29 16.70 4.35
CA PRO A 112 -0.17 16.54 5.27
C PRO A 112 -0.54 15.80 6.57
N GLY A 113 -1.84 15.68 6.88
CA GLY A 113 -2.35 14.84 7.96
C GLY A 113 -2.42 13.35 7.63
N VAL A 114 -2.06 12.96 6.40
CA VAL A 114 -2.03 11.57 5.92
C VAL A 114 -0.59 11.13 5.69
N TRP A 115 -0.08 10.25 6.55
CA TRP A 115 1.25 9.68 6.38
C TRP A 115 1.20 8.55 5.36
N LEU A 116 1.93 8.72 4.26
CA LEU A 116 2.02 7.77 3.16
C LEU A 116 3.25 6.90 3.35
N VAL A 117 3.05 5.62 3.61
CA VAL A 117 4.10 4.80 4.21
C VAL A 117 4.46 3.58 3.37
N GLY A 118 5.74 3.26 3.31
CA GLY A 118 6.21 2.11 2.53
C GLY A 118 7.73 1.95 2.62
N ILE A 119 8.26 0.91 1.96
CA ILE A 119 9.71 0.71 1.82
C ILE A 119 10.14 1.28 0.47
N GLY A 120 10.89 2.39 0.49
CA GLY A 120 11.22 3.12 -0.74
C GLY A 120 10.09 4.01 -1.26
N VAL A 121 9.10 4.33 -0.43
CA VAL A 121 7.89 5.10 -0.80
C VAL A 121 8.20 6.48 -1.41
N GLY A 122 9.38 7.05 -1.13
CA GLY A 122 9.83 8.29 -1.77
C GLY A 122 10.05 8.14 -3.28
N GLU A 123 10.51 6.97 -3.73
CA GLU A 123 10.67 6.65 -5.15
C GLU A 123 9.30 6.57 -5.84
N ASP A 124 8.32 5.94 -5.19
CA ASP A 124 6.93 5.87 -5.67
C ASP A 124 6.28 7.24 -5.73
N ALA A 125 6.42 8.05 -4.68
CA ALA A 125 5.91 9.42 -4.61
C ALA A 125 6.49 10.30 -5.73
N ALA A 126 7.81 10.26 -5.95
CA ALA A 126 8.46 10.99 -7.03
C ALA A 126 7.95 10.54 -8.41
N LYS A 127 7.72 9.24 -8.58
CA LYS A 127 7.22 8.68 -9.83
C LYS A 127 5.75 9.05 -10.09
N LEU A 128 4.89 9.03 -9.07
CA LEU A 128 3.50 9.51 -9.16
C LEU A 128 3.43 11.00 -9.51
N ALA A 129 4.33 11.81 -8.97
CA ALA A 129 4.45 13.22 -9.33
C ALA A 129 4.85 13.39 -10.80
N ALA A 130 5.85 12.64 -11.28
CA ALA A 130 6.32 12.70 -12.67
C ALA A 130 5.27 12.20 -13.68
N ASP A 131 4.61 11.08 -13.38
CA ASP A 131 3.70 10.41 -14.32
C ASP A 131 2.29 11.03 -14.34
N TYR A 132 1.81 11.54 -13.19
CA TYR A 132 0.40 11.94 -12.99
C TYR A 132 0.23 13.33 -12.34
N GLY A 133 1.32 14.03 -11.99
CA GLY A 133 1.26 15.28 -11.23
C GLY A 133 0.58 15.11 -9.87
N LEU A 134 0.71 13.93 -9.25
CA LEU A 134 0.16 13.66 -7.92
C LEU A 134 1.18 14.05 -6.86
N ALA A 135 0.81 14.99 -6.00
CA ALA A 135 1.60 15.35 -4.83
C ALA A 135 1.35 14.35 -3.70
N CYS A 136 2.43 13.82 -3.13
CA CYS A 136 2.42 13.04 -1.90
C CYS A 136 3.00 13.92 -0.79
N ALA A 137 2.16 14.44 0.10
CA ALA A 137 2.55 15.50 1.04
C ALA A 137 3.44 15.01 2.20
N ALA A 138 3.20 13.79 2.70
CA ALA A 138 3.93 13.25 3.84
C ALA A 138 4.36 11.78 3.62
N PRO A 139 5.28 11.51 2.66
CA PRO A 139 5.86 10.18 2.51
C PRO A 139 6.79 9.84 3.69
N VAL A 140 6.61 8.65 4.28
CA VAL A 140 7.42 8.12 5.39
C VAL A 140 8.04 6.80 4.96
N ASP A 141 9.32 6.83 4.60
CA ASP A 141 10.07 5.62 4.25
C ASP A 141 10.47 4.83 5.50
N LEU A 142 9.93 3.62 5.61
CA LEU A 142 10.17 2.73 6.76
C LEU A 142 11.56 2.09 6.72
N LYS A 143 12.25 2.14 5.58
CA LYS A 143 13.52 1.42 5.38
C LYS A 143 14.60 1.83 6.38
N ALA A 144 14.74 3.13 6.63
CA ALA A 144 15.74 3.64 7.59
C ALA A 144 15.42 3.12 9.00
N ARG A 145 14.17 3.32 9.44
CA ARG A 145 13.67 2.87 10.75
C ARG A 145 13.85 1.37 10.95
N CYS A 146 13.54 0.56 9.93
CA CYS A 146 13.75 -0.88 10.00
C CYS A 146 15.24 -1.27 10.03
N ASN A 147 16.12 -0.55 9.31
CA ASN A 147 17.55 -0.82 9.39
C ASN A 147 18.13 -0.47 10.76
N ASP A 148 17.80 0.70 11.30
CA ASP A 148 18.26 1.15 12.63
C ASP A 148 17.87 0.12 13.69
N ARG A 149 16.62 -0.32 13.61
CA ARG A 149 16.09 -1.32 14.52
C ARG A 149 16.77 -2.69 14.44
N LEU A 150 17.17 -3.09 13.24
CA LEU A 150 17.89 -4.33 13.02
C LEU A 150 19.40 -4.16 13.26
N GLY A 151 19.86 -2.99 13.73
CA GLY A 151 21.27 -2.69 13.94
C GLY A 151 22.10 -2.75 12.66
N ARG A 152 21.49 -2.43 11.51
CA ARG A 152 22.12 -2.59 10.19
C ARG A 152 22.82 -1.30 9.79
N CYS A 153 24.13 -1.39 9.57
CA CYS A 153 24.93 -0.26 9.12
C CYS A 153 24.64 0.16 7.67
N ALA A 154 24.89 1.44 7.38
CA ALA A 154 24.93 1.95 6.01
C ALA A 154 25.93 1.13 5.16
N GLY A 155 25.51 0.73 3.95
CA GLY A 155 26.34 -0.10 3.05
C GLY A 155 26.13 -1.61 3.17
N GLY A 156 25.37 -2.09 4.16
CA GLY A 156 24.98 -3.50 4.24
C GLY A 156 24.07 -3.95 3.10
N ARG A 157 23.93 -5.28 2.91
CA ARG A 157 23.06 -5.88 1.88
C ARG A 157 21.67 -5.22 1.89
N ARG A 158 21.22 -4.69 0.75
CA ARG A 158 19.85 -4.16 0.62
C ARG A 158 18.86 -5.29 0.90
N ILE A 159 17.99 -5.09 1.88
CA ILE A 159 16.81 -5.93 2.10
C ILE A 159 15.60 -5.15 1.62
N GLY A 160 14.76 -5.82 0.83
CA GLY A 160 13.46 -5.30 0.46
C GLY A 160 12.44 -5.61 1.55
N LEU A 161 11.20 -5.20 1.31
CA LEU A 161 10.07 -5.46 2.20
C LEU A 161 9.99 -6.92 2.67
N LYS A 162 10.13 -7.91 1.78
CA LYS A 162 10.08 -9.34 2.16
C LYS A 162 11.08 -9.67 3.28
N GLY A 163 12.27 -9.08 3.22
CA GLY A 163 13.28 -9.22 4.26
C GLY A 163 12.83 -8.54 5.55
N PHE A 164 12.39 -7.28 5.48
CA PHE A 164 11.91 -6.56 6.66
C PHE A 164 10.70 -7.22 7.32
N ALA A 165 9.71 -7.68 6.56
CA ALA A 165 8.57 -8.42 7.09
C ALA A 165 9.02 -9.66 7.88
N ARG A 166 10.03 -10.39 7.39
CA ARG A 166 10.59 -11.53 8.11
C ARG A 166 11.35 -11.13 9.37
N GLU A 167 12.29 -10.20 9.26
CA GLU A 167 13.19 -9.85 10.36
C GLU A 167 12.50 -9.01 11.46
N VAL A 168 11.57 -8.13 11.07
CA VAL A 168 10.87 -7.21 11.98
C VAL A 168 9.59 -7.84 12.53
N LEU A 169 8.78 -8.47 11.67
CA LEU A 169 7.47 -9.00 12.04
C LEU A 169 7.45 -10.53 12.19
N GLY A 170 8.52 -11.24 11.86
CA GLY A 170 8.50 -12.72 11.81
C GLY A 170 7.62 -13.27 10.69
N LEU A 171 7.20 -12.43 9.73
CA LEU A 171 6.26 -12.81 8.68
C LEU A 171 6.96 -13.27 7.41
N VAL A 172 6.64 -14.48 7.00
CA VAL A 172 7.05 -15.00 5.70
C VAL A 172 5.99 -14.62 4.67
N MET A 173 6.36 -13.72 3.76
CA MET A 173 5.52 -13.35 2.63
C MET A 173 6.11 -13.83 1.31
N GLU A 174 5.23 -14.30 0.42
CA GLU A 174 5.59 -14.59 -0.96
C GLU A 174 5.39 -13.36 -1.82
N LYS A 175 6.48 -12.90 -2.45
CA LYS A 175 6.46 -11.90 -3.53
C LYS A 175 7.14 -12.56 -4.74
N PRO A 176 6.44 -13.46 -5.46
CA PRO A 176 7.05 -14.23 -6.52
C PRO A 176 7.44 -13.29 -7.67
N ARG A 177 8.71 -13.38 -8.10
CA ARG A 177 9.31 -12.41 -9.03
C ARG A 177 8.57 -12.35 -10.37
N ASN A 178 8.04 -13.48 -10.83
CA ASN A 178 7.23 -13.55 -12.05
C ASN A 178 5.93 -12.75 -11.96
N VAL A 179 5.40 -12.50 -10.75
CA VAL A 179 4.24 -11.64 -10.55
C VAL A 179 4.65 -10.18 -10.42
N THR A 180 5.65 -9.86 -9.59
CA THR A 180 6.07 -8.45 -9.41
C THR A 180 6.66 -7.84 -10.68
N MET A 181 7.18 -8.69 -11.58
CA MET A 181 7.66 -8.30 -12.90
C MET A 181 6.66 -8.67 -14.02
N SER A 182 5.39 -8.89 -13.68
CA SER A 182 4.35 -9.19 -14.66
C SER A 182 3.86 -7.91 -15.37
N ASN A 183 2.93 -8.10 -16.31
CA ASN A 183 2.26 -6.97 -16.93
C ASN A 183 1.17 -6.38 -16.02
N TRP A 184 1.49 -5.28 -15.34
CA TRP A 184 0.54 -4.53 -14.51
C TRP A 184 -0.42 -3.63 -15.30
N GLU A 185 -0.23 -3.50 -16.61
CA GLU A 185 -1.19 -2.85 -17.52
C GLU A 185 -2.32 -3.82 -17.93
N LYS A 186 -2.39 -5.03 -17.38
CA LYS A 186 -3.45 -6.00 -17.68
C LYS A 186 -4.82 -5.43 -17.28
N HIS A 187 -5.82 -5.61 -18.14
CA HIS A 187 -7.17 -5.04 -17.95
C HIS A 187 -7.85 -5.58 -16.70
N ASP A 188 -7.84 -6.89 -16.51
CA ASP A 188 -8.37 -7.56 -15.33
C ASP A 188 -7.21 -8.27 -14.60
N LEU A 189 -6.83 -7.72 -13.44
CA LEU A 189 -5.80 -8.31 -12.58
C LEU A 189 -6.32 -9.61 -11.97
N ASP A 190 -5.50 -10.66 -11.98
CA ASP A 190 -5.85 -11.92 -11.34
C ASP A 190 -5.49 -11.93 -9.85
N GLU A 191 -6.00 -12.92 -9.11
CA GLU A 191 -5.72 -13.06 -7.68
C GLU A 191 -4.22 -13.21 -7.40
N ALA A 192 -3.47 -13.81 -8.33
CA ALA A 192 -2.02 -13.95 -8.18
C ALA A 192 -1.30 -12.59 -8.21
N GLN A 193 -1.80 -11.61 -8.96
CA GLN A 193 -1.34 -10.21 -8.93
C GLN A 193 -1.89 -9.43 -7.72
N ILE A 194 -3.16 -9.61 -7.37
CA ILE A 194 -3.81 -8.85 -6.28
C ILE A 194 -3.23 -9.22 -4.90
N ARG A 195 -3.02 -10.51 -4.64
CA ARG A 195 -2.62 -10.99 -3.31
C ARG A 195 -1.27 -10.41 -2.83
N PRO A 196 -0.20 -10.38 -3.66
CA PRO A 196 1.05 -9.71 -3.27
C PRO A 196 0.91 -8.21 -2.99
N CYS A 197 -0.01 -7.50 -3.65
CA CYS A 197 -0.31 -6.09 -3.36
C CYS A 197 -0.82 -5.94 -1.92
N VAL A 198 -1.84 -6.75 -1.57
CA VAL A 198 -2.43 -6.75 -0.23
C VAL A 198 -1.39 -7.12 0.83
N TYR A 199 -0.56 -8.14 0.56
CA TYR A 199 0.50 -8.55 1.48
C TYR A 199 1.56 -7.47 1.67
N HIS A 200 1.92 -6.74 0.62
CA HIS A 200 2.85 -5.63 0.73
C HIS A 200 2.30 -4.58 1.69
N MET A 201 1.09 -4.12 1.39
CA MET A 201 0.46 -3.03 2.12
C MET A 201 0.20 -3.37 3.59
N THR A 202 -0.28 -4.59 3.86
CA THR A 202 -0.54 -5.06 5.23
C THR A 202 0.76 -5.15 6.04
N CYS A 203 1.87 -5.58 5.43
CA CYS A 203 3.18 -5.60 6.09
C CYS A 203 3.68 -4.18 6.44
N CYS A 204 3.52 -3.22 5.52
CA CYS A 204 3.91 -1.82 5.78
C CYS A 204 3.14 -1.20 6.94
N GLU A 205 1.81 -1.38 6.97
CA GLU A 205 0.98 -0.89 8.07
C GLU A 205 1.36 -1.57 9.40
N ALA A 206 1.57 -2.89 9.39
CA ALA A 206 1.99 -3.64 10.56
C ALA A 206 3.35 -3.18 11.11
N MET A 207 4.32 -2.85 10.25
CA MET A 207 5.63 -2.35 10.70
C MET A 207 5.52 -1.01 11.42
N ILE A 208 4.66 -0.10 10.97
CA ILE A 208 4.45 1.20 11.63
C ILE A 208 3.74 1.03 12.95
N PHE A 209 2.70 0.21 12.96
CA PHE A 209 1.99 -0.06 14.21
C PHE A 209 2.94 -0.65 15.24
N TYR A 210 3.80 -1.58 14.80
CA TYR A 210 4.78 -2.20 15.66
C TYR A 210 5.84 -1.21 16.16
N GLU A 211 6.24 -0.22 15.35
CA GLU A 211 7.11 0.87 15.79
C GLU A 211 6.45 1.77 16.84
N LYS A 212 5.19 2.19 16.62
CA LYS A 212 4.43 2.99 17.60
C LYS A 212 4.29 2.26 18.94
N LEU A 213 3.88 0.99 18.91
CA LEU A 213 3.74 0.16 20.11
C LEU A 213 5.04 0.06 20.92
N ILE A 214 6.18 0.07 20.24
CA ILE A 214 7.49 0.00 20.90
C ILE A 214 7.87 1.34 21.53
N LEU A 215 7.69 2.44 20.81
CA LEU A 215 7.97 3.78 21.34
C LEU A 215 7.14 4.04 22.60
N GLU A 216 5.86 3.66 22.59
CA GLU A 216 4.97 3.79 23.75
C GLU A 216 5.40 2.90 24.93
N LYS A 217 5.75 1.62 24.67
CA LYS A 217 6.21 0.71 25.74
C LYS A 217 7.57 1.09 26.31
N LEU A 218 8.48 1.62 25.49
CA LEU A 218 9.75 2.20 25.93
C LEU A 218 9.53 3.45 26.78
N ALA A 219 8.61 4.34 26.37
CA ALA A 219 8.22 5.51 27.16
C ALA A 219 7.59 5.11 28.51
N SER A 220 6.93 3.95 28.56
CA SER A 220 6.28 3.41 29.76
C SER A 220 7.19 2.56 30.66
N ASN A 221 8.51 2.47 30.39
CA ASN A 221 9.46 1.60 31.11
C ASN A 221 9.06 0.10 31.19
N VAL A 222 8.22 -0.37 30.26
CA VAL A 222 7.82 -1.77 30.19
C VAL A 222 8.85 -2.54 29.38
N LYS A 223 9.48 -3.58 29.98
CA LYS A 223 10.38 -4.48 29.26
C LYS A 223 9.65 -5.13 28.08
N ILE A 224 10.07 -4.80 26.87
CA ILE A 224 9.59 -5.48 25.66
C ILE A 224 10.47 -6.71 25.46
N CYS A 225 10.03 -7.87 25.95
CA CYS A 225 10.48 -9.12 25.36
C CYS A 225 10.15 -9.06 23.86
N ARG A 226 11.09 -9.40 22.96
CA ARG A 226 10.76 -9.59 21.54
C ARG A 226 9.44 -10.37 21.50
N PRO A 227 8.33 -9.80 21.00
CA PRO A 227 7.14 -10.60 20.87
C PRO A 227 7.49 -11.65 19.83
N GLU A 228 7.61 -12.89 20.27
CA GLU A 228 7.47 -14.01 19.35
C GLU A 228 6.03 -13.88 18.85
N PHE A 229 5.87 -13.34 17.65
CA PHE A 229 4.61 -13.38 16.95
C PHE A 229 4.62 -14.69 16.17
N PRO A 230 4.04 -15.78 16.72
CA PRO A 230 4.12 -17.09 16.07
C PRO A 230 3.43 -17.10 14.70
N ASN A 231 2.58 -16.11 14.41
CA ASN A 231 1.97 -15.90 13.10
C ASN A 231 1.39 -14.47 12.95
N ALA A 232 1.05 -14.11 11.71
CA ALA A 232 0.39 -12.85 11.34
C ALA A 232 -0.92 -12.57 12.09
N GLY A 233 -1.56 -13.60 12.63
CA GLY A 233 -2.80 -13.44 13.38
C GLY A 233 -2.64 -12.79 14.74
N VAL A 234 -1.51 -13.01 15.42
CA VAL A 234 -1.21 -12.37 16.70
C VAL A 234 -0.85 -10.89 16.50
N ILE A 235 -0.10 -10.58 15.44
CA ILE A 235 0.21 -9.18 15.06
C ILE A 235 -1.06 -8.41 14.78
N TRP A 236 -1.97 -8.97 13.98
CA TRP A 236 -3.24 -8.30 13.71
C TRP A 236 -4.09 -8.25 14.97
N HIS A 237 -4.27 -9.32 15.75
CA HIS A 237 -5.02 -9.22 17.01
C HIS A 237 -4.53 -8.06 17.89
N CYS A 238 -3.21 -7.86 18.03
CA CYS A 238 -2.67 -6.68 18.70
C CYS A 238 -3.02 -5.34 18.01
N ILE A 239 -2.86 -5.23 16.67
CA ILE A 239 -3.26 -4.04 15.90
C ILE A 239 -4.76 -3.72 16.08
N ARG A 240 -5.63 -4.74 16.11
CA ARG A 240 -7.09 -4.58 16.23
C ARG A 240 -7.50 -4.22 17.64
N THR A 241 -6.99 -4.93 18.65
CA THR A 241 -7.34 -4.70 20.05
C THR A 241 -6.89 -3.31 20.49
N CYS A 242 -5.68 -2.86 20.12
CA CYS A 242 -5.25 -1.49 20.41
C CYS A 242 -6.10 -0.43 19.69
N ARG A 243 -6.60 -0.71 18.48
CA ARG A 243 -7.47 0.22 17.72
C ARG A 243 -8.92 0.22 18.22
N VAL A 244 -9.42 -0.89 18.76
CA VAL A 244 -10.78 -1.05 19.28
C VAL A 244 -10.90 -0.51 20.71
N GLU A 245 -9.88 -0.69 21.54
CA GLU A 245 -9.90 -0.24 22.95
C GLU A 245 -9.60 1.26 23.11
N GLY A 246 -9.44 2.01 22.01
CA GLY A 246 -9.13 3.44 22.08
C GLY A 246 -7.80 3.73 22.77
N ILE A 247 -6.92 2.72 22.84
CA ILE A 247 -5.56 2.82 23.38
C ILE A 247 -4.71 3.51 22.32
N TYR A 248 -4.98 4.80 22.13
CA TYR A 248 -4.00 5.76 21.68
C TYR A 248 -3.20 6.12 22.93
N LEU A 249 -2.21 5.29 23.28
CA LEU A 249 -1.29 5.64 24.36
C LEU A 249 -0.36 6.72 23.81
N ILE A 250 -0.67 7.93 24.25
CA ILE A 250 0.02 9.23 24.14
C ILE A 250 1.53 9.13 23.91
#